data_AF-S8BWE0-F1
#
_entry.id   AF-S8BWE0-F1
#
_cell.length_a   1.000
_cell.length_b   1.000
_cell.length_c   1.000
_cell.angle_alpha   90.00
_cell.angle_beta   90.00
_cell.angle_gamma   90.00
#
_symmetry.space_group_name_H-M   'P 1'
#
loop_
_entity.id
_entity.type
_entity.pdbx_description
1 polymer ?
#
loop_
_entity_poly.entity_id
_entity_poly.type
_entity_poly.pdbx_seq_one_letter_code
_entity_poly.pdbx_strand_id
1 'polypeptide(L)'
;SGKSILRSNCADSVRSFAKGSGTAPSPPALKGDDLLKGIFLDVKKKFETAVGILRKEKITIDPEDPNAVNNYAKIMKTVREKAELYSESQKIKYAIESRTHDIPDARSYLLVLKDIRAKRGIPDELGAEDLMMEALNKVEKELKKPLLRNDKKGMGLLKAEFDKVNQKLGIRPEDLPKYEEQLDLKIAKAQLEELKKEAVEAMETQKK
;
A
#
# COMPACT_ATOMS: atom_id res chain seq x y z
N SER A 1 -48.55 -21.25 -45.20
CA SER A 1 -47.42 -20.34 -45.52
C SER A 1 -47.96 -18.92 -45.54
N GLY A 2 -47.64 -17.94 -44.71
CA GLY A 2 -46.71 -17.75 -43.61
C GLY A 2 -46.71 -16.23 -43.37
N LYS A 3 -47.36 -15.74 -42.30
CA LYS A 3 -47.33 -14.32 -41.92
C LYS A 3 -46.71 -14.22 -40.53
N SER A 4 -45.41 -13.96 -40.49
CA SER A 4 -44.66 -13.64 -39.28
C SER A 4 -44.89 -12.18 -38.91
N ILE A 5 -45.55 -11.98 -37.76
CA ILE A 5 -45.78 -10.69 -37.11
C ILE A 5 -44.54 -10.32 -36.28
N LEU A 6 -44.15 -9.05 -36.42
CA LEU A 6 -43.23 -8.26 -35.60
C LEU A 6 -43.19 -8.65 -34.12
N ARG A 7 -41.98 -8.78 -33.55
CA ARG A 7 -41.67 -8.20 -32.24
C ARG A 7 -40.22 -7.72 -32.17
N SER A 8 -40.10 -6.39 -32.19
CA SER A 8 -39.04 -5.62 -31.54
C SER A 8 -39.18 -5.75 -30.01
N ASN A 9 -38.07 -5.49 -29.32
CA ASN A 9 -37.89 -5.22 -27.89
C ASN A 9 -37.29 -6.38 -27.08
N CYS A 10 -35.98 -6.58 -27.23
CA CYS A 10 -35.15 -6.97 -26.09
C CYS A 10 -34.84 -5.69 -25.31
N ALA A 11 -35.72 -5.36 -24.37
CA ALA A 11 -35.47 -4.36 -23.34
C ALA A 11 -35.75 -5.05 -22.01
N ASP A 12 -34.79 -5.86 -21.56
CA ASP A 12 -34.83 -6.43 -20.22
C ASP A 12 -34.70 -5.29 -19.21
N SER A 13 -35.85 -4.91 -18.68
CA SER A 13 -35.98 -3.91 -17.62
C SER A 13 -35.29 -4.45 -16.36
N VAL A 14 -34.27 -3.72 -15.89
CA VAL A 14 -33.49 -3.95 -14.65
C VAL A 14 -34.36 -3.84 -13.37
N ARG A 15 -35.70 -3.86 -13.49
CA ARG A 15 -36.66 -3.71 -12.39
C ARG A 15 -37.42 -5.00 -12.03
N SER A 16 -36.89 -6.17 -12.35
CA SER A 16 -37.52 -7.46 -11.99
C SER A 16 -37.20 -7.97 -10.57
N PHE A 17 -36.36 -7.28 -9.79
CA PHE A 17 -36.06 -7.68 -8.40
C PHE A 17 -36.98 -7.07 -7.33
N ALA A 18 -38.01 -6.31 -7.71
CA ALA A 18 -38.86 -5.63 -6.73
C ALA A 18 -40.35 -5.81 -7.02
N LYS A 19 -40.86 -7.04 -6.87
CA LYS A 19 -42.27 -7.29 -6.58
C LYS A 19 -42.50 -8.72 -6.11
N GLY A 20 -42.47 -8.92 -4.79
CA GLY A 20 -42.98 -10.15 -4.19
C GLY A 20 -42.32 -10.60 -2.89
N SER A 21 -42.28 -9.77 -1.83
CA SER A 21 -42.21 -10.28 -0.45
C SER A 21 -42.46 -9.17 0.56
N GLY A 22 -43.73 -8.78 0.73
CA GLY A 22 -44.15 -7.93 1.86
C GLY A 22 -44.18 -8.67 3.21
N THR A 23 -43.83 -9.96 3.26
CA THR A 23 -44.01 -10.81 4.44
C THR A 23 -42.98 -11.96 4.59
N ALA A 24 -41.95 -12.04 3.75
CA ALA A 24 -40.89 -13.04 3.95
C ALA A 24 -39.77 -12.44 4.81
N PRO A 25 -39.31 -13.12 5.88
CA PRO A 25 -38.09 -12.73 6.58
C PRO A 25 -36.96 -12.66 5.56
N SER A 26 -36.19 -11.57 5.60
CA SER A 26 -34.93 -11.49 4.85
C SER A 26 -34.14 -12.79 5.10
N PRO A 27 -33.61 -13.45 4.05
CA PRO A 27 -32.75 -14.61 4.24
C PRO A 27 -31.67 -14.28 5.28
N PRO A 28 -31.34 -15.21 6.19
CA PRO A 28 -30.29 -14.98 7.18
C PRO A 28 -29.01 -14.53 6.46
N ALA A 29 -28.38 -13.47 6.96
CA ALA A 29 -27.13 -12.98 6.39
C ALA A 29 -26.13 -14.13 6.34
N LEU A 30 -25.52 -14.36 5.18
CA LEU A 30 -24.46 -15.35 5.07
C LEU A 30 -23.20 -14.79 5.75
N LYS A 31 -22.33 -15.65 6.25
CA LYS A 31 -21.05 -15.22 6.86
C LYS A 31 -20.23 -14.30 5.94
N GLY A 32 -20.35 -14.46 4.62
CA GLY A 32 -19.74 -13.58 3.64
C GLY A 32 -20.34 -12.17 3.61
N ASP A 33 -21.66 -12.04 3.79
CA ASP A 33 -22.34 -10.75 3.80
C ASP A 33 -21.92 -9.90 5.00
N ASP A 34 -21.78 -10.53 6.17
CA ASP A 34 -21.34 -9.85 7.38
C ASP A 34 -19.86 -9.43 7.30
N LEU A 35 -19.01 -10.24 6.68
CA LEU A 35 -17.62 -9.86 6.37
C LEU A 35 -17.56 -8.64 5.45
N LEU A 36 -18.31 -8.65 4.35
CA LEU A 36 -18.34 -7.54 3.39
C LEU A 36 -18.89 -6.26 4.01
N LYS A 37 -19.95 -6.36 4.81
CA LYS A 37 -20.48 -5.22 5.58
C LYS A 37 -19.44 -4.67 6.54
N GLY A 38 -18.71 -5.54 7.24
CA GLY A 38 -17.61 -5.14 8.13
C GLY A 38 -16.53 -4.35 7.40
N ILE A 39 -16.06 -4.85 6.25
CA ILE A 39 -15.06 -4.17 5.42
C ILE A 39 -15.60 -2.84 4.91
N PHE A 40 -16.83 -2.79 4.43
CA PHE A 40 -17.46 -1.57 3.93
C PHE A 40 -17.56 -0.51 5.03
N LEU A 41 -18.01 -0.88 6.23
CA LEU A 41 -18.12 0.04 7.36
C LEU A 41 -16.76 0.56 7.80
N ASP A 42 -15.71 -0.28 7.79
CA ASP A 42 -14.34 0.13 8.08
C ASP A 42 -13.83 1.14 7.05
N VAL A 43 -13.94 0.84 5.75
CA VAL A 43 -13.53 1.74 4.67
C VAL A 43 -14.29 3.08 4.74
N LYS A 44 -15.60 3.03 4.99
CA LYS A 44 -16.43 4.24 5.15
C LYS A 44 -15.95 5.08 6.34
N LYS A 45 -15.73 4.47 7.51
CA LYS A 45 -15.24 5.17 8.70
C LYS A 45 -13.91 5.87 8.44
N LYS A 46 -12.97 5.18 7.77
CA LYS A 46 -11.66 5.73 7.41
C LYS A 46 -11.76 6.91 6.45
N PHE A 47 -12.61 6.78 5.42
CA PHE A 47 -12.89 7.85 4.47
C PHE A 47 -13.53 9.09 5.13
N GLU A 48 -14.58 8.88 5.94
CA GLU A 48 -15.25 9.97 6.67
C GLU A 48 -14.31 10.69 7.63
N THR A 49 -13.41 9.94 8.28
CA THR A 49 -12.37 10.51 9.16
C THR A 49 -11.40 11.39 8.37
N ALA A 50 -10.90 10.90 7.23
CA ALA A 50 -9.99 11.66 6.37
C ALA A 50 -10.64 12.96 5.86
N VAL A 51 -11.85 12.86 5.30
CA VAL A 51 -12.60 14.04 4.81
C VAL A 51 -12.91 15.01 5.94
N GLY A 52 -13.26 14.50 7.13
CA GLY A 52 -13.55 15.32 8.30
C GLY A 52 -12.36 16.15 8.79
N ILE A 53 -11.13 15.67 8.60
CA ILE A 53 -9.91 16.42 8.88
C ILE A 53 -9.66 17.43 7.75
N LEU A 54 -9.60 16.97 6.50
CA LEU A 54 -9.27 17.81 5.34
C LEU A 54 -10.21 19.01 5.17
N ARG A 55 -11.49 18.90 5.55
CA ARG A 55 -12.46 20.02 5.51
C ARG A 55 -12.19 21.12 6.54
N LYS A 56 -11.46 20.83 7.62
CA LYS A 56 -11.18 21.78 8.71
C LYS A 56 -9.84 22.47 8.54
N GLU A 57 -8.91 21.81 7.87
CA GLU A 57 -7.56 22.32 7.68
C GLU A 57 -7.49 23.35 6.55
N LYS A 58 -6.69 24.40 6.76
CA LYS A 58 -6.38 25.37 5.71
C LYS A 58 -5.18 24.86 4.91
N ILE A 59 -5.42 24.50 3.64
CA ILE A 59 -4.38 24.02 2.74
C ILE A 59 -3.96 25.15 1.80
N THR A 60 -2.71 25.57 1.91
CA THR A 60 -2.08 26.48 0.93
C THR A 60 -1.59 25.65 -0.25
N ILE A 61 -2.10 25.93 -1.45
CA ILE A 61 -1.71 25.23 -2.68
C ILE A 61 -0.50 25.93 -3.31
N ASP A 62 0.68 25.64 -2.75
CA ASP A 62 1.95 26.11 -3.30
C ASP A 62 3.04 25.00 -3.18
N PRO A 63 3.33 24.25 -4.25
CA PRO A 63 4.33 23.18 -4.21
C PRO A 63 5.78 23.70 -4.16
N GLU A 64 6.02 25.00 -4.41
CA GLU A 64 7.36 25.58 -4.38
C GLU A 64 7.69 26.25 -3.03
N ASP A 65 6.68 26.53 -2.19
CA ASP A 65 6.88 26.99 -0.81
C ASP A 65 7.12 25.79 0.13
N PRO A 66 8.33 25.64 0.70
CA PRO A 66 8.62 24.55 1.64
C PRO A 66 7.71 24.55 2.87
N ASN A 67 7.19 25.71 3.30
CA ASN A 67 6.29 25.78 4.45
C ASN A 67 4.91 25.21 4.11
N ALA A 68 4.38 25.50 2.91
CA ALA A 68 3.15 24.92 2.41
C ALA A 68 3.26 23.40 2.27
N VAL A 69 4.37 22.90 1.68
CA VAL A 69 4.64 21.45 1.56
C VAL A 69 4.73 20.79 2.93
N ASN A 70 5.50 21.35 3.87
CA ASN A 70 5.64 20.83 5.23
C ASN A 70 4.29 20.79 5.98
N ASN A 71 3.48 21.85 5.84
CA ASN A 71 2.16 21.90 6.47
C ASN A 71 1.22 20.84 5.88
N TYR A 72 1.20 20.71 4.55
CA TYR A 72 0.39 19.70 3.88
C TYR A 72 0.83 18.27 4.24
N ALA A 73 2.12 17.99 4.30
CA ALA A 73 2.65 16.71 4.76
C ALA A 73 2.20 16.36 6.20
N LYS A 74 2.22 17.34 7.12
CA LYS A 74 1.70 17.16 8.50
C LYS A 74 0.21 16.85 8.54
N ILE A 75 -0.58 17.54 7.70
CA ILE A 75 -2.02 17.27 7.58
C ILE A 75 -2.25 15.84 7.06
N MET A 76 -1.55 15.45 5.98
CA MET A 76 -1.68 14.12 5.39
C MET A 76 -1.22 13.00 6.34
N LYS A 77 -0.16 13.24 7.12
CA LYS A 77 0.26 12.35 8.21
C LYS A 77 -0.83 12.21 9.28
N THR A 78 -1.43 13.33 9.70
CA THR A 78 -2.54 13.32 10.67
C THR A 78 -3.76 12.55 10.14
N VAL A 79 -4.10 12.75 8.86
CA VAL A 79 -5.16 12.00 8.17
C VAL A 79 -4.85 10.51 8.21
N ARG A 80 -3.64 10.11 7.80
CA ARG A 80 -3.18 8.72 7.79
C ARG A 80 -3.29 8.08 9.18
N GLU A 81 -2.76 8.72 10.21
CA GLU A 81 -2.76 8.19 11.58
C GLU A 81 -4.18 8.09 12.15
N LYS A 82 -5.00 9.13 12.02
CA LYS A 82 -6.37 9.13 12.57
C LYS A 82 -7.33 8.22 11.81
N ALA A 83 -7.12 8.04 10.51
CA ALA A 83 -7.87 7.08 9.71
C ALA A 83 -7.29 5.66 9.79
N GLU A 84 -6.34 5.39 10.70
CA GLU A 84 -5.74 4.06 10.90
C GLU A 84 -5.20 3.46 9.58
N LEU A 85 -4.64 4.33 8.72
CA LEU A 85 -4.03 3.95 7.46
C LEU A 85 -2.55 3.63 7.68
N TYR A 86 -2.06 2.60 7.01
CA TYR A 86 -0.65 2.23 7.09
C TYR A 86 0.26 3.29 6.46
N SER A 87 1.39 3.54 7.10
CA SER A 87 2.53 4.18 6.47
C SER A 87 3.12 3.32 5.35
N GLU A 88 3.96 3.91 4.50
CA GLU A 88 4.64 3.15 3.46
C GLU A 88 5.55 2.06 4.04
N SER A 89 6.25 2.34 5.14
CA SER A 89 7.06 1.34 5.86
C SER A 89 6.20 0.18 6.39
N GLN A 90 5.02 0.47 6.94
CA GLN A 90 4.06 -0.55 7.39
C GLN A 90 3.48 -1.36 6.22
N LYS A 91 3.14 -0.72 5.09
CA LYS A 91 2.66 -1.42 3.88
C LYS A 91 3.73 -2.36 3.30
N ILE A 92 5.00 -1.95 3.30
CA ILE A 92 6.12 -2.80 2.87
C ILE A 92 6.26 -3.98 3.82
N LYS A 93 6.29 -3.73 5.13
CA LYS A 93 6.38 -4.78 6.16
C LYS A 93 5.25 -5.81 6.02
N TYR A 94 4.00 -5.36 5.90
CA TYR A 94 2.85 -6.24 5.72
C TYR A 94 2.96 -7.10 4.45
N ALA A 95 3.43 -6.52 3.33
CA ALA A 95 3.61 -7.26 2.08
C ALA A 95 4.73 -8.29 2.15
N ILE A 96 5.80 -8.00 2.90
CA ILE A 96 6.87 -8.96 3.17
C ILE A 96 6.33 -10.11 4.02
N GLU A 97 5.69 -9.81 5.16
CA GLU A 97 5.18 -10.81 6.09
C GLU A 97 4.17 -11.74 5.42
N SER A 98 3.17 -11.19 4.72
CA SER A 98 2.14 -11.98 4.03
C SER A 98 2.67 -12.92 2.95
N ARG A 99 3.81 -12.60 2.32
CA ARG A 99 4.40 -13.42 1.24
C ARG A 99 5.50 -14.36 1.72
N THR A 100 5.99 -14.17 2.95
CA THR A 100 7.15 -14.91 3.46
C THR A 100 6.85 -15.71 4.72
N HIS A 101 5.61 -15.65 5.23
CA HIS A 101 5.21 -16.32 6.47
C HIS A 101 5.63 -17.81 6.53
N ASP A 102 5.32 -18.58 5.48
CA ASP A 102 5.55 -20.03 5.45
C ASP A 102 6.93 -20.44 4.90
N ILE A 103 7.83 -19.49 4.66
CA ILE A 103 9.15 -19.78 4.09
C ILE A 103 10.13 -20.17 5.21
N PRO A 104 10.67 -21.40 5.25
CA PRO A 104 11.46 -21.87 6.37
C PRO A 104 12.94 -21.47 6.29
N ASP A 105 13.50 -21.31 5.09
CA ASP A 105 14.93 -21.05 4.87
C ASP A 105 15.22 -19.60 4.43
N ALA A 106 16.43 -19.13 4.72
CA ALA A 106 16.84 -17.75 4.47
C ALA A 106 17.02 -17.45 2.97
N ARG A 107 17.44 -18.42 2.15
CA ARG A 107 17.68 -18.20 0.72
C ARG A 107 16.37 -17.93 0.00
N SER A 108 15.39 -18.82 0.17
CA SER A 108 14.06 -18.65 -0.41
C SER A 108 13.42 -17.34 0.05
N TYR A 109 13.65 -16.94 1.30
CA TYR A 109 13.17 -15.67 1.83
C TYR A 109 13.77 -14.46 1.08
N LEU A 110 15.09 -14.42 0.89
CA LEU A 110 15.75 -13.33 0.15
C LEU A 110 15.32 -13.27 -1.33
N LEU A 111 15.13 -14.43 -1.97
CA LEU A 111 14.60 -14.50 -3.34
C LEU A 111 13.18 -13.91 -3.43
N VAL A 112 12.32 -14.19 -2.46
CA VAL A 112 10.98 -13.58 -2.41
C VAL A 112 11.04 -12.08 -2.14
N LEU A 113 11.98 -11.60 -1.31
CA LEU A 113 12.19 -10.15 -1.14
C LEU A 113 12.59 -9.47 -2.45
N LYS A 114 13.48 -10.09 -3.23
CA LYS A 114 13.87 -9.63 -4.56
C LYS A 114 12.66 -9.54 -5.49
N ASP A 115 11.83 -10.57 -5.51
CA ASP A 115 10.59 -10.58 -6.30
C ASP A 115 9.60 -9.49 -5.87
N ILE A 116 9.47 -9.24 -4.56
CA ILE A 116 8.61 -8.16 -4.04
C ILE A 116 9.12 -6.81 -4.51
N ARG A 117 10.42 -6.56 -4.41
CA ARG A 117 11.05 -5.31 -4.86
C ARG A 117 10.84 -5.11 -6.37
N ALA A 118 11.18 -6.12 -7.18
CA ALA A 118 11.07 -6.06 -8.63
C ALA A 118 9.62 -5.82 -9.10
N LYS A 119 8.64 -6.53 -8.52
CA LYS A 119 7.21 -6.34 -8.84
C LYS A 119 6.67 -4.96 -8.45
N ARG A 120 7.35 -4.26 -7.54
CA ARG A 120 7.04 -2.87 -7.15
C ARG A 120 7.77 -1.83 -8.00
N GLY A 121 8.59 -2.25 -8.97
CA GLY A 121 9.36 -1.34 -9.81
C GLY A 121 10.45 -0.57 -9.07
N ILE A 122 10.87 -1.04 -7.88
CA ILE A 122 11.92 -0.40 -7.09
C ILE A 122 13.26 -0.95 -7.61
N PRO A 123 14.16 -0.16 -8.21
CA PRO A 123 15.47 -0.64 -8.64
C PRO A 123 16.40 -0.96 -7.46
N ASP A 124 17.35 -1.87 -7.64
CA ASP A 124 18.43 -2.12 -6.67
C ASP A 124 19.64 -1.27 -7.05
N GLU A 125 19.54 0.02 -6.79
CA GLU A 125 20.58 1.00 -7.17
C GLU A 125 21.89 0.78 -6.42
N LEU A 126 21.83 0.15 -5.24
CA LEU A 126 22.98 -0.07 -4.38
C LEU A 126 23.63 -1.45 -4.57
N GLY A 127 23.06 -2.33 -5.41
CA GLY A 127 23.50 -3.71 -5.53
C GLY A 127 23.40 -4.48 -4.22
N ALA A 128 22.44 -4.11 -3.36
CA ALA A 128 22.31 -4.68 -2.03
C ALA A 128 21.92 -6.17 -2.08
N GLU A 129 21.19 -6.60 -3.12
CA GLU A 129 20.75 -7.99 -3.25
C GLU A 129 21.91 -8.95 -3.42
N ASP A 130 22.86 -8.62 -4.29
CA ASP A 130 24.02 -9.46 -4.55
C ASP A 130 24.89 -9.56 -3.29
N LEU A 131 25.12 -8.44 -2.59
CA LEU A 131 25.84 -8.41 -1.32
C LEU A 131 25.14 -9.22 -0.22
N MET A 132 23.81 -9.15 -0.13
CA MET A 132 23.04 -9.96 0.82
C MET A 132 23.12 -11.46 0.49
N MET A 133 23.06 -11.83 -0.79
CA MET A 133 23.18 -13.22 -1.23
C MET A 133 24.60 -13.75 -1.01
N GLU A 134 25.64 -12.94 -1.23
CA GLU A 134 27.03 -13.28 -0.89
C GLU A 134 27.22 -13.51 0.61
N ALA A 135 26.68 -12.63 1.44
CA ALA A 135 26.67 -12.78 2.90
C ALA A 135 26.00 -14.09 3.33
N LEU A 136 24.83 -14.42 2.76
CA LEU A 136 24.16 -15.70 3.02
C LEU A 136 25.00 -16.89 2.57
N ASN A 137 25.59 -16.84 1.36
CA ASN A 137 26.45 -17.91 0.84
C ASN A 137 27.64 -18.16 1.77
N LYS A 138 28.22 -17.11 2.37
CA LYS A 138 29.32 -17.24 3.33
C LYS A 138 28.87 -17.97 4.60
N VAL A 139 27.74 -17.58 5.17
CA VAL A 139 27.20 -18.21 6.39
C VAL A 139 26.86 -19.68 6.13
N GLU A 140 26.22 -20.00 5.02
CA GLU A 140 25.88 -21.39 4.72
C GLU A 140 27.09 -22.27 4.41
N LYS A 141 28.16 -21.72 3.81
CA LYS A 141 29.44 -22.42 3.67
C LYS A 141 30.05 -22.78 5.03
N GLU A 142 29.99 -21.86 5.99
CA GLU A 142 30.46 -22.10 7.36
C GLU A 142 29.60 -23.16 8.07
N LEU A 143 28.27 -23.10 7.90
CA LEU A 143 27.34 -24.05 8.49
C LEU A 143 27.31 -25.42 7.78
N LYS A 144 27.81 -25.50 6.54
CA LYS A 144 27.75 -26.67 5.65
C LYS A 144 26.32 -27.18 5.40
N LYS A 145 25.33 -26.32 5.54
CA LYS A 145 23.90 -26.61 5.34
C LYS A 145 23.15 -25.31 5.01
N PRO A 146 21.96 -25.39 4.37
CA PRO A 146 21.07 -24.26 4.21
C PRO A 146 20.70 -23.62 5.56
N LEU A 147 20.63 -22.30 5.60
CA LEU A 147 20.28 -21.58 6.82
C LEU A 147 18.76 -21.54 7.00
N LEU A 148 18.25 -22.16 8.08
CA LEU A 148 16.85 -22.05 8.48
C LEU A 148 16.61 -20.76 9.26
N ARG A 149 15.47 -20.11 9.05
CA ARG A 149 15.08 -18.84 9.72
C ARG A 149 14.83 -19.01 11.22
N ASN A 150 14.57 -20.23 11.68
CA ASN A 150 14.44 -20.56 13.11
C ASN A 150 15.79 -20.89 13.78
N ASP A 151 16.89 -21.00 13.02
CA ASP A 151 18.23 -21.23 13.56
C ASP A 151 18.79 -19.92 14.14
N LYS A 152 18.58 -19.70 15.43
CA LYS A 152 19.00 -18.48 16.13
C LYS A 152 20.50 -18.19 15.99
N LYS A 153 21.36 -19.23 15.98
CA LYS A 153 22.81 -19.05 15.88
C LYS A 153 23.21 -18.67 14.47
N GLY A 154 22.72 -19.41 13.47
CA GLY A 154 22.98 -19.12 12.06
C GLY A 154 22.43 -17.75 11.63
N MET A 155 21.23 -17.38 12.09
CA MET A 155 20.66 -16.05 11.84
C MET A 155 21.46 -14.93 12.52
N GLY A 156 22.10 -15.22 13.67
CA GLY A 156 23.04 -14.29 14.30
C GLY A 156 24.28 -14.02 13.43
N LEU A 157 24.84 -15.06 12.81
CA LEU A 157 25.95 -14.92 11.86
C LEU A 157 25.51 -14.13 10.61
N LEU A 158 24.32 -14.44 10.07
CA LEU A 158 23.78 -13.71 8.93
C LEU A 158 23.57 -12.23 9.24
N LYS A 159 23.02 -11.91 10.42
CA LYS A 159 22.83 -10.53 10.86
C LYS A 159 24.18 -9.79 10.93
N ALA A 160 25.22 -10.41 11.50
CA ALA A 160 26.54 -9.81 11.56
C ALA A 160 27.17 -9.56 10.17
N GLU A 161 26.92 -10.43 9.18
CA GLU A 161 27.35 -10.17 7.81
C GLU A 161 26.51 -9.06 7.15
N PHE A 162 25.20 -9.01 7.40
CA PHE A 162 24.34 -7.91 6.93
C PHE A 162 24.70 -6.56 7.55
N ASP A 163 25.11 -6.51 8.81
CA ASP A 163 25.59 -5.28 9.44
C ASP A 163 26.83 -4.74 8.72
N LYS A 164 27.73 -5.61 8.25
CA LYS A 164 28.88 -5.20 7.42
C LYS A 164 28.44 -4.69 6.05
N VAL A 165 27.45 -5.34 5.43
CA VAL A 165 26.87 -4.87 4.15
C VAL A 165 26.23 -3.49 4.33
N ASN A 166 25.42 -3.31 5.38
CA ASN A 166 24.79 -2.04 5.70
C ASN A 166 25.82 -0.92 5.91
N GLN A 167 26.90 -1.19 6.65
CA GLN A 167 28.02 -0.24 6.82
C GLN A 167 28.66 0.15 5.48
N LYS A 168 28.92 -0.83 4.59
CA LYS A 168 29.48 -0.56 3.25
C LYS A 168 28.56 0.31 2.40
N LEU A 169 27.25 0.08 2.50
CA LEU A 169 26.23 0.82 1.74
C LEU A 169 25.81 2.14 2.41
N GLY A 170 26.37 2.47 3.58
CA GLY A 170 25.96 3.66 4.34
C GLY A 170 24.51 3.58 4.87
N ILE A 171 23.94 2.38 4.96
CA ILE A 171 22.58 2.15 5.46
C ILE A 171 22.63 2.01 6.97
N ARG A 172 21.79 2.78 7.66
CA ARG A 172 21.61 2.71 9.10
C ARG A 172 20.13 2.51 9.43
N PRO A 173 19.73 1.46 10.18
CA PRO A 173 18.34 1.24 10.55
C PRO A 173 17.68 2.44 11.25
N GLU A 174 18.49 3.22 11.98
CA GLU A 174 18.08 4.42 12.72
C GLU A 174 17.64 5.57 11.81
N ASP A 175 18.06 5.56 10.54
CA ASP A 175 17.67 6.57 9.55
C ASP A 175 16.28 6.30 8.93
N LEU A 176 15.65 5.15 9.20
CA LEU A 176 14.34 4.81 8.63
C LEU A 176 13.26 5.89 8.86
N PRO A 177 13.10 6.47 10.07
CA PRO A 177 12.13 7.54 10.29
C PRO A 177 12.42 8.79 9.44
N LYS A 178 13.70 9.10 9.23
CA LYS A 178 14.13 10.21 8.37
C LYS A 178 13.76 9.96 6.90
N TYR A 179 13.96 8.73 6.40
CA TYR A 179 13.54 8.39 5.03
C TYR A 179 12.01 8.43 4.87
N GLU A 180 11.27 8.01 5.89
CA GLU A 180 9.80 8.09 5.88
C GLU A 180 9.33 9.55 5.84
N GLU A 181 9.92 10.43 6.64
CA GLU A 181 9.62 11.87 6.60
C GLU A 181 9.96 12.51 5.24
N GLN A 182 11.12 12.19 4.67
CA GLN A 182 11.49 12.68 3.33
C GLN A 182 10.53 12.19 2.24
N LEU A 183 10.05 10.95 2.35
CA LEU A 183 9.07 10.41 1.42
C LEU A 183 7.72 11.11 1.57
N ASP A 184 7.26 11.33 2.81
CA ASP A 184 6.02 12.07 3.09
C ASP A 184 6.07 13.48 2.48
N LEU A 185 7.22 14.17 2.56
CA LEU A 185 7.41 15.48 1.93
C LEU A 185 7.38 15.44 0.40
N LYS A 186 8.01 14.44 -0.22
CA LYS A 186 7.99 14.26 -1.68
C LYS A 186 6.58 14.00 -2.19
N ILE A 187 5.83 13.14 -1.50
CA ILE A 187 4.43 12.84 -1.81
C ILE A 187 3.59 14.11 -1.67
N ALA A 188 3.76 14.85 -0.56
CA ALA A 188 3.06 16.10 -0.31
C ALA A 188 3.30 17.13 -1.42
N LYS A 189 4.56 17.30 -1.85
CA LYS A 189 4.88 18.21 -2.97
C LYS A 189 4.18 17.78 -4.26
N ALA A 190 4.29 16.50 -4.65
CA ALA A 190 3.67 15.99 -5.87
C ALA A 190 2.14 16.14 -5.87
N GLN A 191 1.49 15.89 -4.74
CA GLN A 191 0.06 16.08 -4.58
C GLN A 191 -0.35 17.57 -4.67
N LEU A 192 0.46 18.49 -4.12
CA LEU A 192 0.20 19.93 -4.28
C LEU A 192 0.40 20.41 -5.73
N GLU A 193 1.35 19.83 -6.47
CA GLU A 193 1.52 20.09 -7.90
C GLU A 193 0.28 19.66 -8.70
N GLU A 194 -0.24 18.47 -8.43
CA GLU A 194 -1.46 17.95 -9.04
C GLU A 194 -2.68 18.83 -8.69
N LEU A 195 -2.87 19.16 -7.40
CA LEU A 195 -3.96 20.04 -6.96
C LEU A 195 -3.88 21.44 -7.60
N LYS A 196 -2.67 21.99 -7.75
CA LYS A 196 -2.47 23.28 -8.42
C LYS A 196 -2.88 23.21 -9.88
N LYS A 197 -2.47 22.14 -10.57
CA LYS A 197 -2.84 21.90 -11.97
C LYS A 197 -4.36 21.79 -12.14
N GLU A 198 -5.02 20.95 -11.34
CA GLU A 198 -6.48 20.78 -11.38
C GLU A 198 -7.22 22.09 -11.10
N ALA A 199 -6.76 22.87 -10.12
CA ALA A 199 -7.36 24.16 -9.80
C ALA A 199 -7.25 25.16 -10.97
N VAL A 200 -6.09 25.23 -11.63
CA VAL A 200 -5.88 26.08 -12.81
C VAL A 200 -6.79 25.65 -13.96
N GLU A 201 -6.82 24.35 -14.28
CA GLU A 201 -7.68 23.81 -15.35
C GLU A 201 -9.17 24.08 -15.09
N ALA A 202 -9.63 23.93 -13.85
CA ALA A 202 -11.00 24.23 -13.46
C ALA A 202 -11.33 25.73 -13.62
N MET A 203 -10.42 26.62 -13.21
CA MET A 203 -10.59 28.07 -13.38
C MET A 203 -10.61 28.49 -14.84
N GLU A 204 -9.78 27.88 -15.70
CA GLU A 204 -9.78 28.16 -17.14
C GLU A 204 -11.05 27.64 -17.83
N THR A 205 -11.56 26.49 -17.41
CA THR A 205 -12.78 25.91 -17.95
C THR A 205 -14.01 26.74 -17.61
N GLN A 206 -14.09 27.30 -16.39
CA GLN A 206 -15.19 28.21 -16.00
C GLN A 206 -15.18 29.56 -16.72
N LYS A 207 -14.03 29.98 -17.27
CA LYS A 207 -13.91 31.23 -18.04
C LYS A 207 -14.37 31.09 -19.49
N LYS A 208 -14.55 29.86 -20.00
CA LYS A 208 -15.06 29.56 -21.34
C LYS A 208 -16.58 29.41 -21.33
#